data_AF-A0A2T4U4B1-F1
#
_entry.id   AF-A0A2T4U4B1-F1
#
_cell.length_a   1.000
_cell.length_b   1.000
_cell.length_c   1.000
_cell.angle_alpha   90.00
_cell.angle_beta   90.00
_cell.angle_gamma   90.00
#
_symmetry.space_group_name_H-M   'P 1'
#
loop_
_entity.id
_entity.type
_entity.pdbx_description
1 polymer ?
#
loop_
_entity_poly.entity_id
_entity_poly.type
_entity_poly.pdbx_seq_one_letter_code
_entity_poly.pdbx_strand_id
1 'polypeptide(L)'
;MKKPLIIGGAVISIGALTALLYTSDTFSQVLQTTYEGIDYNVRIHENSMEIYKEEGWSAVPVKGVNIGMAKPGTFPGEAGISREEYRRWFEQIGEMNANTIRNYTLHPPEFYEELLAYNQQADEPIYLFHGVWIEERPLEETMDAFDEDITEEFQEEMKRIVDVIHGSAEVEERAGHAHGEYTADISSYVAGWMLGIEWHPEMVDNMLQKYPDLGDYDGNYFTTENAAPMEYWLAEQFDVLFDYEKDNYQVMRPYSFTNWVTTDNLDQPSEPSEDEDLAEINPNHIVPNGEASEVGTFAVYHVYPYYPEFLNLEEEYLTFEDHLGNPSNYAGYLHDLHQAHDIPVMIGEFGIPSSRGKTHNNPFGWNQGFISEAEQGEIVSYLYDVIMEEGMLGGLVFTWQDEWFKRTWNTMDYDNPDRRPFWSNAQTNEQHFGLLSFDRHKVRINGEDDWEGGSVVAEQEGEVILCQETRHV
;
A
#
# COMPACT_ATOMS: atom_id res chain seq x y z
N MET A 1 -69.79 47.47 -48.10
CA MET A 1 -70.22 46.91 -46.80
C MET A 1 -69.01 46.24 -46.14
N LYS A 2 -68.59 46.79 -44.99
CA LYS A 2 -67.54 46.40 -44.02
C LYS A 2 -66.28 45.64 -44.53
N LYS A 3 -65.15 46.36 -44.63
CA LYS A 3 -63.76 45.83 -44.49
C LYS A 3 -63.44 45.61 -42.99
N PRO A 4 -62.49 44.75 -42.58
CA PRO A 4 -61.03 45.02 -42.57
C PRO A 4 -60.17 43.81 -43.06
N LEU A 5 -59.02 43.95 -43.73
CA LEU A 5 -57.65 44.34 -43.33
C LEU A 5 -56.76 43.14 -42.89
N ILE A 6 -55.47 43.22 -43.26
CA ILE A 6 -54.25 42.49 -42.83
C ILE A 6 -53.76 41.47 -43.89
N ILE A 7 -52.84 41.85 -44.81
CA ILE A 7 -51.36 42.01 -44.69
C ILE A 7 -50.72 40.64 -44.44
N GLY A 8 -50.09 39.96 -45.40
CA GLY A 8 -48.85 40.36 -46.08
C GLY A 8 -47.67 39.59 -45.46
N GLY A 9 -47.57 38.29 -45.72
CA GLY A 9 -46.54 37.41 -45.17
C GLY A 9 -45.30 37.37 -46.06
N ALA A 10 -44.18 37.85 -45.53
CA ALA A 10 -42.84 37.70 -46.10
C ALA A 10 -42.24 36.36 -45.68
N VAL A 11 -41.61 35.69 -46.64
CA VAL A 11 -40.87 34.42 -46.46
C VAL A 11 -39.51 34.74 -45.85
N ILE A 12 -39.22 34.15 -44.69
CA ILE A 12 -37.87 34.10 -44.11
C ILE A 12 -37.46 32.63 -44.05
N SER A 13 -36.48 32.29 -44.86
CA SER A 13 -35.75 31.03 -44.88
C SER A 13 -34.87 30.89 -43.64
N ILE A 14 -35.12 29.86 -42.83
CA ILE A 14 -34.28 29.46 -41.71
C ILE A 14 -33.28 28.42 -42.22
N GLY A 15 -32.00 28.80 -42.27
CA GLY A 15 -30.90 27.87 -42.44
C GLY A 15 -30.67 27.12 -41.13
N ALA A 16 -30.63 25.79 -41.19
CA ALA A 16 -30.23 24.95 -40.08
C ALA A 16 -28.71 25.09 -39.88
N LEU A 17 -28.32 25.68 -38.75
CA LEU A 17 -26.95 25.64 -38.25
C LEU A 17 -26.88 24.49 -37.24
N THR A 18 -26.37 23.33 -37.66
CA THR A 18 -26.05 22.23 -36.77
C THR A 18 -24.78 22.61 -36.01
N ALA A 19 -24.91 23.03 -34.77
CA ALA A 19 -23.77 23.16 -33.87
C ALA A 19 -23.30 21.75 -33.50
N LEU A 20 -22.14 21.35 -34.02
CA LEU A 20 -21.35 20.27 -33.40
C LEU A 20 -20.96 20.80 -32.02
N LEU A 21 -21.59 20.29 -30.97
CA LEU A 21 -21.03 20.31 -29.63
C LEU A 21 -19.84 19.36 -29.67
N TYR A 22 -18.64 19.92 -29.85
CA TYR A 22 -17.44 19.27 -29.34
C TYR A 22 -17.55 19.37 -27.82
N THR A 23 -18.01 18.29 -27.18
CA THR A 23 -17.60 18.05 -25.81
C THR A 23 -16.08 17.86 -25.88
N SER A 24 -15.33 18.85 -25.45
CA SER A 24 -13.98 18.58 -24.98
C SER A 24 -14.16 17.52 -23.90
N ASP A 25 -13.63 16.32 -24.11
CA ASP A 25 -13.37 15.40 -23.02
C ASP A 25 -12.43 16.17 -22.07
N THR A 26 -13.02 16.81 -21.07
CA THR A 26 -12.28 17.37 -19.95
C THR A 26 -11.80 16.16 -19.18
N PHE A 27 -10.57 15.74 -19.46
CA PHE A 27 -9.82 14.87 -18.57
C PHE A 27 -10.04 15.35 -17.14
N SER A 28 -10.33 14.42 -16.23
CA SER A 28 -10.39 14.73 -14.80
C SER A 28 -8.99 15.17 -14.38
N GLN A 29 -8.75 16.47 -14.39
CA GLN A 29 -7.47 17.02 -13.98
C GLN A 29 -7.48 17.08 -12.46
N VAL A 30 -6.60 16.32 -11.82
CA VAL A 30 -6.39 16.43 -10.37
C VAL A 30 -6.02 17.87 -10.04
N LEU A 31 -6.79 18.48 -9.14
CA LEU A 31 -6.55 19.85 -8.71
C LEU A 31 -5.47 19.86 -7.65
N GLN A 32 -4.61 20.88 -7.72
CA GLN A 32 -3.55 21.12 -6.74
C GLN A 32 -3.72 22.52 -6.14
N THR A 33 -3.16 22.69 -4.96
CA THR A 33 -2.96 23.99 -4.32
C THR A 33 -1.47 24.20 -4.07
N THR A 34 -1.08 25.44 -3.76
CA THR A 34 0.32 25.82 -3.58
C THR A 34 0.49 26.48 -2.22
N TYR A 35 1.55 26.11 -1.50
CA TYR A 35 2.01 26.80 -0.30
C TYR A 35 3.47 27.21 -0.48
N GLU A 36 3.78 28.50 -0.31
CA GLU A 36 5.13 29.07 -0.51
C GLU A 36 5.84 28.71 -1.84
N GLY A 37 5.06 28.37 -2.88
CA GLY A 37 5.59 27.99 -4.19
C GLY A 37 5.74 26.49 -4.40
N ILE A 38 5.36 25.67 -3.42
CA ILE A 38 5.38 24.20 -3.47
C ILE A 38 3.95 23.68 -3.67
N ASP A 39 3.76 22.86 -4.69
CA ASP A 39 2.47 22.28 -5.07
C ASP A 39 2.16 20.99 -4.29
N TYR A 40 0.89 20.81 -3.93
CA TYR A 40 0.39 19.63 -3.24
C TYR A 40 -1.12 19.50 -3.41
N ASN A 41 -1.63 18.27 -3.31
CA ASN A 41 -3.07 17.97 -3.44
C ASN A 41 -3.56 16.89 -2.47
N VAL A 42 -2.64 16.31 -1.70
CA VAL A 42 -2.95 15.37 -0.62
C VAL A 42 -2.29 15.88 0.65
N ARG A 43 -3.01 15.80 1.76
CA ARG A 43 -2.46 16.07 3.10
C ARG A 43 -3.10 15.15 4.12
N ILE A 44 -2.42 14.94 5.24
CA ILE A 44 -3.00 14.36 6.44
C ILE A 44 -3.40 15.51 7.36
N HIS A 45 -4.68 15.57 7.71
CA HIS A 45 -5.23 16.63 8.55
C HIS A 45 -6.30 16.08 9.48
N GLU A 46 -6.12 16.35 10.78
CA GLU A 46 -6.85 15.65 11.85
C GLU A 46 -6.77 14.14 11.60
N ASN A 47 -7.86 13.37 11.74
CA ASN A 47 -7.84 11.91 11.52
C ASN A 47 -8.30 11.53 10.12
N SER A 48 -7.83 12.22 9.07
CA SER A 48 -8.20 11.89 7.70
C SER A 48 -7.13 12.23 6.66
N MET A 49 -7.13 11.45 5.56
CA MET A 49 -6.49 11.87 4.32
C MET A 49 -7.43 12.85 3.60
N GLU A 50 -6.94 14.04 3.28
CA GLU A 50 -7.69 15.04 2.54
C GLU A 50 -7.13 15.19 1.12
N ILE A 51 -8.03 15.21 0.14
CA ILE A 51 -7.71 15.47 -1.27
C ILE A 51 -8.25 16.85 -1.65
N TYR A 52 -7.44 17.63 -2.36
CA TYR A 52 -7.86 18.92 -2.89
C TYR A 52 -8.81 18.76 -4.10
N LYS A 53 -10.03 19.29 -3.98
CA LYS A 53 -11.08 19.27 -5.00
C LYS A 53 -11.58 20.70 -5.28
N GLU A 54 -12.51 20.87 -6.23
CA GLU A 54 -13.03 22.19 -6.65
C GLU A 54 -13.60 23.01 -5.48
N GLU A 55 -14.24 22.34 -4.51
CA GLU A 55 -14.84 22.96 -3.32
C GLU A 55 -13.85 23.13 -2.16
N GLY A 56 -12.58 22.75 -2.35
CA GLY A 56 -11.53 22.75 -1.33
C GLY A 56 -11.12 21.34 -0.89
N TRP A 57 -10.63 21.22 0.34
CA TRP A 57 -10.21 19.96 0.92
C TRP A 57 -11.40 19.02 1.20
N SER A 58 -11.28 17.78 0.76
CA SER A 58 -12.26 16.72 0.96
C SER A 58 -11.62 15.55 1.70
N ALA A 59 -12.08 15.29 2.92
CA ALA A 59 -11.68 14.12 3.68
C ALA A 59 -12.16 12.84 2.98
N VAL A 60 -11.26 11.86 2.87
CA VAL A 60 -11.53 10.53 2.31
C VAL A 60 -10.87 9.47 3.18
N PRO A 61 -11.57 8.37 3.53
CA PRO A 61 -10.93 7.24 4.18
C PRO A 61 -10.03 6.50 3.19
N VAL A 62 -8.93 5.95 3.67
CA VAL A 62 -8.05 5.10 2.87
C VAL A 62 -8.71 3.73 2.73
N LYS A 63 -8.99 3.35 1.48
CA LYS A 63 -9.61 2.08 1.07
C LYS A 63 -8.77 1.50 -0.05
N GLY A 64 -7.78 0.70 0.30
CA GLY A 64 -6.84 0.23 -0.71
C GLY A 64 -6.41 -1.20 -0.58
N VAL A 65 -5.48 -1.54 -1.48
CA VAL A 65 -4.85 -2.84 -1.57
C VAL A 65 -3.35 -2.65 -1.77
N ASN A 66 -2.55 -3.53 -1.19
CA ASN A 66 -1.15 -3.66 -1.55
C ASN A 66 -1.03 -4.35 -2.91
N ILE A 67 0.01 -4.05 -3.67
CA ILE A 67 0.31 -4.71 -4.94
C ILE A 67 1.80 -5.05 -5.01
N GLY A 68 2.10 -6.35 -5.08
CA GLY A 68 3.46 -6.84 -5.29
C GLY A 68 3.88 -6.81 -6.75
N MET A 69 5.14 -7.15 -7.01
CA MET A 69 5.72 -7.20 -8.37
C MET A 69 5.71 -8.60 -8.99
N ALA A 70 5.34 -9.62 -8.21
CA ALA A 70 5.28 -11.00 -8.66
C ALA A 70 3.87 -11.43 -9.07
N LYS A 71 3.85 -12.43 -9.96
CA LYS A 71 2.69 -13.25 -10.28
C LYS A 71 3.14 -14.72 -10.38
N PRO A 72 2.23 -15.70 -10.60
CA PRO A 72 2.61 -17.08 -10.84
C PRO A 72 3.70 -17.20 -11.90
N GLY A 73 4.72 -18.01 -11.61
CA GLY A 73 5.84 -18.28 -12.52
C GLY A 73 7.01 -17.29 -12.43
N THR A 74 6.95 -16.27 -11.58
CA THR A 74 8.03 -15.26 -11.47
C THR A 74 8.33 -14.91 -10.02
N PHE A 75 9.61 -14.67 -9.70
CA PHE A 75 10.00 -13.98 -8.48
C PHE A 75 9.74 -12.46 -8.60
N PRO A 76 9.60 -11.72 -7.48
CA PRO A 76 9.39 -10.28 -7.51
C PRO A 76 10.42 -9.54 -8.36
N GLY A 77 11.70 -9.88 -8.20
CA GLY A 77 12.81 -9.24 -8.93
C GLY A 77 12.83 -9.49 -10.45
N GLU A 78 11.93 -10.32 -10.99
CA GLU A 78 11.78 -10.54 -12.43
C GLU A 78 10.75 -9.60 -13.07
N ALA A 79 9.97 -8.83 -12.28
CA ALA A 79 8.99 -7.88 -12.83
C ALA A 79 7.99 -8.54 -13.81
N GLY A 80 7.44 -9.70 -13.41
CA GLY A 80 6.72 -10.60 -14.31
C GLY A 80 5.33 -10.15 -14.79
N ILE A 81 4.78 -9.08 -14.23
CA ILE A 81 3.42 -8.59 -14.53
C ILE A 81 3.45 -7.80 -15.85
N SER A 82 2.58 -8.15 -16.80
CA SER A 82 2.52 -7.47 -18.09
C SER A 82 1.71 -6.18 -18.05
N ARG A 83 1.92 -5.33 -19.06
CA ARG A 83 1.12 -4.13 -19.30
C ARG A 83 -0.39 -4.41 -19.32
N GLU A 84 -0.82 -5.46 -20.01
CA GLU A 84 -2.24 -5.83 -20.11
C GLU A 84 -2.80 -6.32 -18.77
N GLU A 85 -1.97 -6.95 -17.93
CA GLU A 85 -2.35 -7.35 -16.58
C GLU A 85 -2.52 -6.12 -15.69
N TYR A 86 -1.55 -5.20 -15.67
CA TYR A 86 -1.68 -3.94 -14.91
C TYR A 86 -2.92 -3.14 -15.32
N ARG A 87 -3.15 -2.95 -16.63
CA ARG A 87 -4.34 -2.27 -17.14
C ARG A 87 -5.62 -2.86 -16.57
N ARG A 88 -5.76 -4.19 -16.69
CA ARG A 88 -6.95 -4.90 -16.21
C ARG A 88 -7.04 -4.87 -14.70
N TRP A 89 -5.93 -4.96 -13.98
CA TRP A 89 -5.91 -4.92 -12.52
C TRP A 89 -6.32 -3.55 -11.99
N PHE A 90 -5.85 -2.44 -12.56
CA PHE A 90 -6.30 -1.10 -12.16
C PHE A 90 -7.79 -0.87 -12.43
N GLU A 91 -8.31 -1.32 -13.59
CA GLU A 91 -9.75 -1.33 -13.86
C GLU A 91 -10.51 -2.10 -12.77
N GLN A 92 -10.05 -3.30 -12.42
CA GLN A 92 -10.69 -4.14 -11.41
C GLN A 92 -10.60 -3.54 -10.00
N ILE A 93 -9.44 -3.03 -9.59
CA ILE A 93 -9.25 -2.34 -8.30
C ILE A 93 -10.22 -1.17 -8.19
N GLY A 94 -10.33 -0.36 -9.25
CA GLY A 94 -11.29 0.74 -9.35
C GLY A 94 -12.76 0.30 -9.22
N GLU A 95 -13.15 -0.79 -9.88
CA GLU A 95 -14.51 -1.35 -9.81
C GLU A 95 -14.91 -1.80 -8.39
N MET A 96 -13.94 -2.14 -7.53
CA MET A 96 -14.16 -2.45 -6.11
C MET A 96 -14.39 -1.19 -5.26
N ASN A 97 -14.26 0.01 -5.84
CA ASN A 97 -14.25 1.30 -5.14
C ASN A 97 -13.07 1.47 -4.19
N ALA A 98 -11.96 0.80 -4.46
CA ALA A 98 -10.67 1.14 -3.85
C ALA A 98 -10.21 2.49 -4.40
N ASN A 99 -9.74 3.38 -3.52
CA ASN A 99 -9.22 4.70 -3.88
C ASN A 99 -7.70 4.78 -3.74
N THR A 100 -7.06 3.76 -3.18
CA THR A 100 -5.62 3.73 -2.98
C THR A 100 -5.02 2.37 -3.34
N ILE A 101 -3.77 2.39 -3.77
CA ILE A 101 -2.89 1.23 -3.86
C ILE A 101 -1.56 1.55 -3.17
N ARG A 102 -0.84 0.51 -2.71
CA ARG A 102 0.55 0.63 -2.27
C ARG A 102 1.43 -0.36 -3.02
N ASN A 103 2.54 0.15 -3.56
CA ASN A 103 3.68 -0.69 -3.94
C ASN A 103 4.81 -0.53 -2.91
N TYR A 104 5.67 -1.54 -2.82
CA TYR A 104 6.73 -1.59 -1.80
C TYR A 104 8.05 -0.98 -2.28
N THR A 105 8.23 -0.94 -3.59
CA THR A 105 9.48 -0.59 -4.26
C THR A 105 9.18 -0.13 -5.69
N LEU A 106 10.22 0.22 -6.42
CA LEU A 106 10.17 0.53 -7.85
C LEU A 106 9.57 -0.64 -8.66
N HIS A 107 8.40 -0.42 -9.24
CA HIS A 107 7.80 -1.30 -10.24
C HIS A 107 8.28 -0.96 -11.67
N PRO A 108 8.01 -1.80 -12.69
CA PRO A 108 8.38 -1.50 -14.09
C PRO A 108 7.66 -0.26 -14.66
N PRO A 109 8.17 0.37 -15.72
CA PRO A 109 7.53 1.52 -16.36
C PRO A 109 6.05 1.29 -16.70
N GLU A 110 5.69 0.08 -17.12
CA GLU A 110 4.32 -0.32 -17.44
C GLU A 110 3.33 -0.09 -16.29
N PHE A 111 3.76 -0.26 -15.04
CA PHE A 111 2.91 -0.01 -13.87
C PHE A 111 2.48 1.46 -13.81
N TYR A 112 3.44 2.38 -13.94
CA TYR A 112 3.20 3.82 -13.87
C TYR A 112 2.41 4.34 -15.07
N GLU A 113 2.75 3.85 -16.27
CA GLU A 113 2.05 4.19 -17.51
C GLU A 113 0.57 3.77 -17.47
N GLU A 114 0.28 2.55 -17.00
CA GLU A 114 -1.09 2.04 -16.96
C GLU A 114 -1.90 2.64 -15.80
N LEU A 115 -1.27 2.99 -14.67
CA LEU A 115 -1.93 3.74 -13.60
C LEU A 115 -2.34 5.14 -14.09
N LEU A 116 -1.43 5.84 -14.78
CA LEU A 116 -1.71 7.13 -15.39
C LEU A 116 -2.85 7.02 -16.41
N ALA A 117 -2.80 6.02 -17.29
CA ALA A 117 -3.81 5.79 -18.32
C ALA A 117 -5.20 5.49 -17.74
N TYR A 118 -5.27 4.72 -16.65
CA TYR A 118 -6.51 4.47 -15.91
C TYR A 118 -7.04 5.77 -15.30
N ASN A 119 -6.21 6.49 -14.53
CA ASN A 119 -6.64 7.69 -13.80
C ASN A 119 -7.09 8.84 -14.69
N GLN A 120 -6.50 9.00 -15.89
CA GLN A 120 -6.95 10.01 -16.86
C GLN A 120 -8.38 9.80 -17.37
N GLN A 121 -8.93 8.59 -17.22
CA GLN A 121 -10.27 8.22 -17.67
C GLN A 121 -11.24 7.97 -16.52
N ALA A 122 -10.74 7.88 -15.28
CA ALA A 122 -11.54 7.57 -14.10
C ALA A 122 -12.23 8.83 -13.54
N ASP A 123 -13.49 8.68 -13.16
CA ASP A 123 -14.22 9.73 -12.42
C ASP A 123 -13.63 9.90 -11.00
N GLU A 124 -13.28 8.78 -10.35
CA GLU A 124 -12.58 8.72 -9.07
C GLU A 124 -11.23 8.00 -9.29
N PRO A 125 -10.09 8.71 -9.22
CA PRO A 125 -8.79 8.12 -9.46
C PRO A 125 -8.33 7.22 -8.31
N ILE A 126 -7.40 6.31 -8.61
CA ILE A 126 -6.65 5.52 -7.64
C ILE A 126 -5.36 6.29 -7.30
N TYR A 127 -5.15 6.56 -6.01
CA TYR A 127 -3.92 7.16 -5.51
C TYR A 127 -2.90 6.10 -5.11
N LEU A 128 -1.62 6.43 -5.24
CA LEU A 128 -0.50 5.57 -4.87
C LEU A 128 0.13 6.05 -3.55
N PHE A 129 0.19 5.19 -2.55
CA PHE A 129 1.21 5.29 -1.51
C PHE A 129 2.45 4.57 -2.01
N HIS A 130 3.55 5.31 -2.16
CA HIS A 130 4.76 4.74 -2.74
C HIS A 130 5.73 4.33 -1.63
N GLY A 131 6.07 3.03 -1.62
CA GLY A 131 7.07 2.46 -0.73
C GLY A 131 8.48 2.62 -1.28
N VAL A 132 9.41 3.01 -0.42
CA VAL A 132 10.85 2.95 -0.73
C VAL A 132 11.44 1.82 0.06
N TRP A 133 11.84 0.76 -0.64
CA TRP A 133 12.43 -0.42 -0.03
C TRP A 133 13.89 -0.17 0.36
N ILE A 134 14.27 -0.65 1.54
CA ILE A 134 15.65 -0.72 2.02
C ILE A 134 16.10 -2.19 2.04
N GLU A 135 17.34 -2.45 1.66
CA GLU A 135 17.87 -3.82 1.63
C GLU A 135 17.94 -4.41 3.06
N GLU A 136 17.22 -5.51 3.27
CA GLU A 136 17.08 -6.18 4.57
C GLU A 136 18.40 -6.82 5.04
N ARG A 137 19.08 -7.56 4.16
CA ARG A 137 20.27 -8.33 4.54
C ARG A 137 21.39 -7.45 5.11
N PRO A 138 21.77 -6.31 4.50
CA PRO A 138 22.75 -5.41 5.11
C PRO A 138 22.34 -4.97 6.52
N LEU A 139 21.07 -4.63 6.75
CA LEU A 139 20.57 -4.22 8.08
C LEU A 139 20.73 -5.35 9.12
N GLU A 140 20.42 -6.59 8.75
CA GLU A 140 20.63 -7.77 9.62
C GLU A 140 22.12 -8.08 9.86
N GLU A 141 22.99 -7.81 8.89
CA GLU A 141 24.42 -8.09 8.99
C GLU A 141 25.17 -7.03 9.81
N THR A 142 24.84 -5.75 9.65
CA THR A 142 25.50 -4.63 10.35
C THR A 142 24.86 -4.32 11.69
N MET A 143 23.57 -4.66 11.86
CA MET A 143 22.74 -4.29 13.00
C MET A 143 22.73 -2.78 13.24
N ASP A 144 22.87 -1.98 12.18
CA ASP A 144 22.95 -0.53 12.29
C ASP A 144 22.50 0.16 11.01
N ALA A 145 21.39 0.90 11.08
CA ALA A 145 20.89 1.69 9.96
C ALA A 145 21.80 2.90 9.62
N PHE A 146 22.61 3.40 10.58
CA PHE A 146 23.59 4.47 10.33
C PHE A 146 24.81 4.02 9.53
N ASP A 147 24.89 2.75 9.13
CA ASP A 147 25.94 2.32 8.21
C ASP A 147 25.89 3.17 6.92
N GLU A 148 27.05 3.71 6.54
CA GLU A 148 27.18 4.71 5.47
C GLU A 148 26.72 4.12 4.13
N ASP A 149 27.11 2.88 3.82
CA ASP A 149 26.75 2.23 2.54
C ASP A 149 25.23 1.98 2.47
N ILE A 150 24.62 1.57 3.60
CA ILE A 150 23.17 1.35 3.69
C ILE A 150 22.39 2.65 3.52
N THR A 151 22.79 3.69 4.25
CA THR A 151 22.12 4.99 4.22
C THR A 151 22.25 5.64 2.83
N GLU A 152 23.44 5.60 2.23
CA GLU A 152 23.65 6.15 0.88
C GLU A 152 22.83 5.42 -0.17
N GLU A 153 22.80 4.08 -0.18
CA GLU A 153 22.00 3.30 -1.13
C GLU A 153 20.50 3.59 -0.97
N PHE A 154 20.01 3.69 0.27
CA PHE A 154 18.62 4.02 0.52
C PHE A 154 18.25 5.44 0.05
N GLN A 155 19.11 6.42 0.29
CA GLN A 155 18.92 7.80 -0.19
C GLN A 155 18.98 7.91 -1.71
N GLU A 156 19.82 7.13 -2.38
CA GLU A 156 19.83 7.05 -3.84
C GLU A 156 18.54 6.45 -4.40
N GLU A 157 18.00 5.41 -3.75
CA GLU A 157 16.71 4.82 -4.14
C GLU A 157 15.54 5.81 -3.93
N MET A 158 15.52 6.54 -2.82
CA MET A 158 14.55 7.62 -2.56
C MET A 158 14.53 8.64 -3.70
N LYS A 159 15.70 9.18 -4.07
CA LYS A 159 15.84 10.18 -5.14
C LYS A 159 15.41 9.63 -6.50
N ARG A 160 15.81 8.39 -6.79
CA ARG A 160 15.43 7.67 -8.02
C ARG A 160 13.91 7.53 -8.13
N ILE A 161 13.25 7.11 -7.05
CA ILE A 161 11.80 6.92 -7.05
C ILE A 161 11.06 8.26 -7.20
N VAL A 162 11.56 9.34 -6.61
CA VAL A 162 11.03 10.70 -6.89
C VAL A 162 11.10 11.00 -8.39
N ASP A 163 12.26 10.84 -9.02
CA ASP A 163 12.39 11.09 -10.46
C ASP A 163 11.45 10.20 -11.30
N VAL A 164 11.24 8.95 -10.88
CA VAL A 164 10.33 8.00 -11.54
C VAL A 164 8.89 8.48 -11.50
N ILE A 165 8.36 8.88 -10.35
CA ILE A 165 6.95 9.29 -10.24
C ILE A 165 6.67 10.62 -10.96
N HIS A 166 7.71 11.44 -11.19
CA HIS A 166 7.64 12.67 -11.99
C HIS A 166 7.91 12.42 -13.49
N GLY A 167 8.07 11.16 -13.91
CA GLY A 167 8.30 10.81 -15.32
C GLY A 167 9.62 11.35 -15.88
N SER A 168 10.65 11.44 -15.02
CA SER A 168 11.94 12.06 -15.35
C SER A 168 13.14 11.16 -15.00
N ALA A 169 12.98 9.84 -15.08
CA ALA A 169 14.04 8.88 -14.76
C ALA A 169 14.38 7.91 -15.90
N GLU A 170 15.65 7.57 -16.01
CA GLU A 170 16.15 6.40 -16.73
C GLU A 170 16.91 5.55 -15.71
N VAL A 171 16.41 4.34 -15.46
CA VAL A 171 16.99 3.43 -14.47
C VAL A 171 17.67 2.28 -15.19
N GLU A 172 18.96 2.12 -14.91
CA GLU A 172 19.79 1.05 -15.48
C GLU A 172 19.40 -0.33 -14.94
N GLU A 173 19.62 -1.36 -15.75
CA GLU A 173 19.31 -2.74 -15.37
C GLU A 173 20.18 -3.22 -14.20
N ARG A 174 19.53 -3.63 -13.11
CA ARG A 174 20.16 -4.27 -11.94
C ARG A 174 19.39 -5.53 -11.57
N ALA A 175 20.10 -6.62 -11.33
CA ALA A 175 19.48 -7.90 -10.97
C ALA A 175 18.61 -7.74 -9.71
N GLY A 176 17.35 -8.16 -9.79
CA GLY A 176 16.39 -8.04 -8.69
C GLY A 176 15.59 -6.73 -8.67
N HIS A 177 15.86 -5.78 -9.57
CA HIS A 177 15.20 -4.47 -9.60
C HIS A 177 14.54 -4.20 -10.96
N ALA A 178 13.43 -3.47 -10.91
CA ALA A 178 12.82 -2.91 -12.10
C ALA A 178 13.73 -1.83 -12.72
N HIS A 179 13.66 -1.69 -14.03
CA HIS A 179 14.51 -0.79 -14.81
C HIS A 179 13.76 -0.29 -16.06
N GLY A 180 14.31 0.70 -16.73
CA GLY A 180 13.76 1.24 -17.97
C GLY A 180 13.63 2.77 -17.96
N GLU A 181 12.91 3.27 -18.96
CA GLU A 181 12.64 4.71 -19.13
C GLU A 181 11.27 5.03 -18.50
N TYR A 182 11.26 5.89 -17.49
CA TYR A 182 10.05 6.30 -16.78
C TYR A 182 9.64 7.68 -17.25
N THR A 183 8.62 7.74 -18.10
CA THR A 183 8.12 8.98 -18.72
C THR A 183 6.71 9.37 -18.28
N ALA A 184 6.06 8.50 -17.50
CA ALA A 184 4.72 8.74 -16.97
C ALA A 184 4.80 9.57 -15.68
N ASP A 185 4.43 10.85 -15.77
CA ASP A 185 4.25 11.68 -14.59
C ASP A 185 2.94 11.31 -13.89
N ILE A 186 3.07 10.61 -12.75
CA ILE A 186 1.98 10.25 -11.86
C ILE A 186 2.00 11.04 -10.56
N SER A 187 2.85 12.07 -10.44
CA SER A 187 3.11 12.79 -9.17
C SER A 187 1.84 13.32 -8.50
N SER A 188 0.84 13.76 -9.29
CA SER A 188 -0.47 14.22 -8.80
C SER A 188 -1.35 13.11 -8.23
N TYR A 189 -1.03 11.84 -8.54
CA TYR A 189 -1.72 10.66 -8.03
C TYR A 189 -0.93 9.96 -6.91
N VAL A 190 0.20 10.49 -6.47
CA VAL A 190 0.95 9.94 -5.32
C VAL A 190 0.46 10.60 -4.03
N ALA A 191 -0.19 9.82 -3.16
CA ALA A 191 -0.80 10.28 -1.91
C ALA A 191 0.20 10.47 -0.77
N GLY A 192 1.35 9.80 -0.81
CA GLY A 192 2.35 9.90 0.24
C GLY A 192 3.44 8.86 0.13
N TRP A 193 4.44 9.00 0.98
CA TRP A 193 5.58 8.10 1.10
C TRP A 193 5.43 7.14 2.28
N MET A 194 5.83 5.88 2.09
CA MET A 194 5.93 4.89 3.17
C MET A 194 7.32 4.24 3.12
N LEU A 195 8.26 4.80 3.88
CA LEU A 195 9.65 4.39 3.82
C LEU A 195 9.93 3.08 4.56
N GLY A 196 10.86 2.30 4.00
CA GLY A 196 11.45 1.16 4.67
C GLY A 196 10.60 -0.11 4.65
N ILE A 197 10.97 -1.02 5.55
CA ILE A 197 10.44 -2.37 5.68
C ILE A 197 9.95 -2.61 7.10
N GLU A 198 9.50 -3.82 7.39
CA GLU A 198 9.31 -4.29 8.77
C GLU A 198 10.70 -4.36 9.44
N TRP A 199 10.96 -3.50 10.41
CA TRP A 199 12.30 -3.30 10.95
C TRP A 199 12.75 -4.46 11.85
N HIS A 200 13.99 -4.92 11.67
CA HIS A 200 14.54 -6.01 12.47
C HIS A 200 14.70 -5.58 13.95
N PRO A 201 14.00 -6.20 14.92
CA PRO A 201 13.93 -5.69 16.29
C PRO A 201 15.28 -5.66 17.00
N GLU A 202 16.10 -6.70 16.80
CA GLU A 202 17.46 -6.74 17.36
C GLU A 202 18.35 -5.61 16.81
N MET A 203 18.13 -5.16 15.57
CA MET A 203 18.88 -4.04 14.98
C MET A 203 18.47 -2.73 15.64
N VAL A 204 17.18 -2.52 15.86
CA VAL A 204 16.63 -1.34 16.55
C VAL A 204 17.15 -1.27 18.00
N ASP A 205 17.08 -2.36 18.77
CA ASP A 205 17.67 -2.40 20.12
C ASP A 205 19.19 -2.16 20.09
N ASN A 206 19.91 -2.78 19.15
CA ASN A 206 21.35 -2.56 19.04
C ASN A 206 21.69 -1.09 18.77
N MET A 207 20.92 -0.40 17.92
CA MET A 207 21.09 1.04 17.70
C MET A 207 20.86 1.85 18.98
N LEU A 208 19.81 1.53 19.76
CA LEU A 208 19.54 2.15 21.06
C LEU A 208 20.72 1.99 22.03
N GLN A 209 21.32 0.80 22.10
CA GLN A 209 22.50 0.55 22.95
C GLN A 209 23.77 1.22 22.43
N LYS A 210 23.93 1.33 21.11
CA LYS A 210 25.13 1.88 20.45
C LYS A 210 25.16 3.41 20.52
N TYR A 211 24.00 4.06 20.46
CA TYR A 211 23.86 5.52 20.39
C TYR A 211 22.97 6.12 21.50
N PRO A 212 23.20 5.80 22.79
CA PRO A 212 22.29 6.19 23.88
C PRO A 212 22.24 7.70 24.16
N ASP A 213 23.23 8.45 23.67
CA ASP A 213 23.38 9.89 23.89
C ASP A 213 23.26 10.70 22.58
N LEU A 214 22.65 10.14 21.52
CA LEU A 214 22.55 10.79 20.20
C LEU A 214 21.77 12.11 20.28
N GLY A 215 20.70 12.14 21.07
CA GLY A 215 19.79 13.28 21.17
C GLY A 215 18.80 13.35 20.00
N ASP A 216 18.20 14.51 19.81
CA ASP A 216 17.20 14.75 18.77
C ASP A 216 17.80 15.24 17.45
N TYR A 217 17.16 14.88 16.35
CA TYR A 217 17.43 15.39 15.01
C TYR A 217 16.80 16.78 14.83
N ASP A 218 17.58 17.72 14.29
CA ASP A 218 17.16 19.11 14.01
C ASP A 218 17.34 19.39 12.51
N GLY A 219 16.43 18.83 11.70
CA GLY A 219 16.36 19.02 10.26
C GLY A 219 15.59 20.27 9.83
N ASN A 220 15.56 20.53 8.53
CA ASN A 220 14.87 21.69 7.96
C ASN A 220 13.34 21.51 7.92
N TYR A 221 12.87 20.29 7.65
CA TYR A 221 11.47 19.95 7.44
C TYR A 221 10.96 18.89 8.41
N PHE A 222 11.86 18.13 9.03
CA PHE A 222 11.53 17.17 10.09
C PHE A 222 12.51 17.34 11.24
N THR A 223 11.97 17.29 12.45
CA THR A 223 12.74 17.28 13.69
C THR A 223 12.27 16.10 14.54
N THR A 224 13.07 15.72 15.54
CA THR A 224 12.59 14.77 16.55
C THR A 224 12.46 15.39 17.93
N GLU A 225 11.60 14.80 18.77
CA GLU A 225 11.46 15.17 20.18
C GLU A 225 11.46 13.93 21.09
N ASN A 226 12.50 13.79 21.92
CA ASN A 226 12.74 12.60 22.77
C ASN A 226 12.91 11.30 21.97
N ALA A 227 13.51 11.38 20.78
CA ALA A 227 13.68 10.22 19.91
C ALA A 227 14.73 9.22 20.41
N ALA A 228 14.54 7.96 20.05
CA ALA A 228 15.60 6.97 20.02
C ALA A 228 16.37 7.09 18.69
N PRO A 229 17.50 6.37 18.53
CA PRO A 229 18.34 6.50 17.34
C PRO A 229 17.63 6.12 16.04
N MET A 230 16.61 5.26 16.10
CA MET A 230 15.86 4.86 14.91
C MET A 230 14.95 5.98 14.40
N GLU A 231 14.21 6.67 15.27
CA GLU A 231 13.38 7.82 14.86
C GLU A 231 14.23 8.99 14.40
N TYR A 232 15.40 9.21 15.02
CA TYR A 232 16.40 10.16 14.51
C TYR A 232 16.75 9.84 13.05
N TRP A 233 17.15 8.61 12.79
CA TRP A 233 17.60 8.19 11.46
C TRP A 233 16.47 8.29 10.43
N LEU A 234 15.25 7.90 10.80
CA LEU A 234 14.06 8.03 9.95
C LEU A 234 13.72 9.49 9.62
N ALA A 235 13.77 10.38 10.61
CA ALA A 235 13.53 11.81 10.40
C ALA A 235 14.55 12.43 9.43
N GLU A 236 15.82 12.01 9.50
CA GLU A 236 16.85 12.40 8.54
C GLU A 236 16.50 11.94 7.11
N GLN A 237 15.98 10.73 6.95
CA GLN A 237 15.59 10.21 5.63
C GLN A 237 14.38 10.96 5.06
N PHE A 238 13.42 11.34 5.92
CA PHE A 238 12.29 12.19 5.52
C PHE A 238 12.78 13.55 5.03
N ASP A 239 13.73 14.16 5.72
CA ASP A 239 14.31 15.45 5.36
C ASP A 239 15.02 15.39 3.99
N VAL A 240 15.82 14.34 3.75
CA VAL A 240 16.51 14.13 2.46
C VAL A 240 15.52 13.97 1.31
N LEU A 241 14.48 13.16 1.51
CA LEU A 241 13.48 12.91 0.47
C LEU A 241 12.65 14.17 0.18
N PHE A 242 12.24 14.90 1.22
CA PHE A 242 11.50 16.16 1.08
C PHE A 242 12.32 17.22 0.37
N ASP A 243 13.57 17.43 0.80
CA ASP A 243 14.46 18.42 0.19
C ASP A 243 14.67 18.13 -1.30
N TYR A 244 14.91 16.87 -1.65
CA TYR A 244 15.11 16.48 -3.04
C TYR A 244 13.88 16.72 -3.91
N GLU A 245 12.70 16.29 -3.46
CA GLU A 245 11.48 16.47 -4.25
C GLU A 245 11.09 17.95 -4.40
N LYS A 246 11.21 18.71 -3.31
CA LYS A 246 11.00 20.15 -3.32
C LYS A 246 11.96 20.82 -4.31
N ASP A 247 13.26 20.61 -4.20
CA ASP A 247 14.25 21.35 -5.00
C ASP A 247 14.16 21.04 -6.50
N ASN A 248 13.82 19.80 -6.87
CA ASN A 248 13.77 19.39 -8.27
C ASN A 248 12.39 19.61 -8.92
N TYR A 249 11.31 19.47 -8.16
CA TYR A 249 9.94 19.43 -8.71
C TYR A 249 8.98 20.45 -8.08
N GLN A 250 9.34 21.07 -6.95
CA GLN A 250 8.49 21.98 -6.20
C GLN A 250 7.14 21.34 -5.83
N VAL A 251 7.18 20.06 -5.43
CA VAL A 251 6.01 19.30 -4.96
C VAL A 251 6.27 18.80 -3.54
N MET A 252 5.21 18.65 -2.74
CA MET A 252 5.27 17.99 -1.44
C MET A 252 4.04 17.11 -1.20
N ARG A 253 4.17 16.12 -0.32
CA ARG A 253 3.09 15.19 0.06
C ARG A 253 3.34 14.57 1.45
N PRO A 254 2.37 13.87 2.05
CA PRO A 254 2.54 13.20 3.34
C PRO A 254 3.68 12.18 3.44
N TYR A 255 4.21 12.00 4.66
CA TYR A 255 5.30 11.07 4.97
C TYR A 255 4.93 10.07 6.07
N SER A 256 5.41 8.85 5.90
CA SER A 256 5.33 7.77 6.88
C SER A 256 6.48 6.78 6.66
N PHE A 257 6.65 5.86 7.60
CA PHE A 257 7.52 4.70 7.48
C PHE A 257 6.73 3.45 7.83
N THR A 258 7.09 2.33 7.21
CA THR A 258 6.49 1.03 7.52
C THR A 258 6.89 0.66 8.95
N ASN A 259 5.91 0.34 9.79
CA ASN A 259 6.14 -0.29 11.09
C ASN A 259 5.37 -1.61 11.16
N TRP A 260 5.84 -2.52 12.01
CA TRP A 260 5.17 -3.76 12.32
C TRP A 260 4.89 -3.79 13.83
N VAL A 261 3.88 -4.55 14.25
CA VAL A 261 3.43 -4.59 15.64
C VAL A 261 4.51 -5.03 16.65
N THR A 262 5.48 -5.84 16.22
CA THR A 262 6.70 -6.20 16.97
C THR A 262 7.55 -5.01 17.40
N THR A 263 7.50 -3.91 16.64
CA THR A 263 8.21 -2.67 16.96
C THR A 263 7.24 -1.50 17.18
N ASP A 264 6.04 -1.82 17.66
CA ASP A 264 5.08 -0.80 18.10
C ASP A 264 5.54 -0.08 19.37
N ASN A 265 4.78 0.93 19.77
CA ASN A 265 5.04 1.77 20.94
C ASN A 265 4.07 1.46 22.09
N LEU A 266 3.73 0.18 22.25
CA LEU A 266 2.90 -0.36 23.32
C LEU A 266 3.72 -1.33 24.17
N ASP A 267 3.48 -1.34 25.49
CA ASP A 267 4.00 -2.41 26.34
C ASP A 267 3.17 -3.69 26.11
N GLN A 268 3.80 -4.80 25.71
CA GLN A 268 3.11 -6.08 25.44
C GLN A 268 3.44 -7.16 26.50
N PRO A 269 2.97 -7.03 27.76
CA PRO A 269 3.39 -7.90 28.87
C PRO A 269 2.98 -9.38 28.71
N SER A 270 2.02 -9.66 27.82
CA SER A 270 1.56 -11.00 27.48
C SER A 270 2.31 -11.65 26.32
N GLU A 271 3.26 -10.96 25.68
CA GLU A 271 4.07 -11.52 24.60
C GLU A 271 5.08 -12.55 25.14
N PRO A 272 5.01 -13.82 24.72
CA PRO A 272 5.95 -14.85 25.15
C PRO A 272 7.34 -14.77 24.49
N SER A 273 7.46 -14.16 23.30
CA SER A 273 8.71 -14.06 22.56
C SER A 273 9.41 -12.76 22.90
N GLU A 274 10.62 -12.84 23.48
CA GLU A 274 11.41 -11.64 23.79
C GLU A 274 11.69 -10.79 22.55
N ASP A 275 11.86 -11.42 21.38
CA ASP A 275 12.11 -10.74 20.11
C ASP A 275 10.90 -9.95 19.60
N GLU A 276 9.68 -10.35 19.98
CA GLU A 276 8.43 -9.76 19.49
C GLU A 276 7.98 -8.51 20.28
N ASP A 277 8.69 -8.18 21.37
CA ASP A 277 8.49 -7.01 22.24
C ASP A 277 9.87 -6.43 22.65
N LEU A 278 10.88 -6.59 21.78
CA LEU A 278 12.28 -6.26 22.09
C LEU A 278 12.58 -4.77 21.96
N ALA A 279 11.97 -4.12 20.98
CA ALA A 279 12.33 -2.78 20.54
C ALA A 279 11.09 -1.99 20.15
N GLU A 280 11.13 -0.68 20.35
CA GLU A 280 10.06 0.25 19.99
C GLU A 280 10.57 1.19 18.90
N ILE A 281 9.73 1.46 17.90
CA ILE A 281 9.89 2.62 17.01
C ILE A 281 8.62 3.44 17.11
N ASN A 282 8.72 4.66 17.64
CA ASN A 282 7.58 5.49 17.99
C ASN A 282 7.42 6.68 17.02
N PRO A 283 6.45 6.62 16.09
CA PRO A 283 6.25 7.67 15.08
C PRO A 283 5.95 9.05 15.67
N ASN A 284 5.43 9.13 16.89
CA ASN A 284 5.09 10.41 17.54
C ASN A 284 6.32 11.27 17.81
N HIS A 285 7.52 10.67 17.84
CA HIS A 285 8.76 11.42 18.03
C HIS A 285 9.22 12.15 16.78
N ILE A 286 8.63 11.92 15.60
CA ILE A 286 8.98 12.62 14.35
C ILE A 286 7.98 13.73 14.07
N VAL A 287 8.43 14.98 14.13
CA VAL A 287 7.58 16.17 14.01
C VAL A 287 7.88 16.90 12.69
N PRO A 288 6.87 17.08 11.81
CA PRO A 288 7.04 17.90 10.62
C PRO A 288 7.15 19.39 11.00
N ASN A 289 8.12 20.07 10.40
CA ASN A 289 8.47 21.48 10.58
C ASN A 289 8.41 22.21 9.23
N GLY A 290 8.26 23.54 9.27
CA GLY A 290 8.24 24.37 8.07
C GLY A 290 7.14 23.98 7.09
N GLU A 291 7.50 23.83 5.81
CA GLU A 291 6.57 23.48 4.74
C GLU A 291 6.01 22.05 4.85
N ALA A 292 6.76 21.12 5.46
CA ALA A 292 6.26 19.74 5.66
C ALA A 292 5.04 19.69 6.61
N SER A 293 4.87 20.69 7.49
CA SER A 293 3.70 20.78 8.35
C SER A 293 2.38 20.97 7.58
N GLU A 294 2.43 21.41 6.31
CA GLU A 294 1.23 21.57 5.47
C GLU A 294 0.67 20.24 4.93
N VAL A 295 1.53 19.22 4.81
CA VAL A 295 1.18 17.88 4.31
C VAL A 295 1.07 16.86 5.44
N GLY A 296 1.85 17.02 6.50
CA GLY A 296 1.78 16.21 7.71
C GLY A 296 2.43 14.83 7.61
N THR A 297 2.43 14.13 8.74
CA THR A 297 2.89 12.74 8.89
C THR A 297 1.74 11.86 9.35
N PHE A 298 1.91 10.55 9.20
CA PHE A 298 0.99 9.53 9.71
C PHE A 298 1.77 8.28 10.10
N ALA A 299 1.27 7.52 11.07
CA ALA A 299 1.83 6.24 11.44
C ALA A 299 1.25 5.12 10.56
N VAL A 300 2.06 4.13 10.21
CA VAL A 300 1.64 2.97 9.42
C VAL A 300 2.06 1.69 10.13
N TYR A 301 1.10 0.80 10.38
CA TYR A 301 1.35 -0.51 10.96
C TYR A 301 0.82 -1.62 10.07
N HIS A 302 1.60 -2.67 9.90
CA HIS A 302 1.12 -3.96 9.40
C HIS A 302 0.49 -4.72 10.58
N VAL A 303 -0.83 -4.91 10.57
CA VAL A 303 -1.57 -5.51 11.69
C VAL A 303 -2.45 -6.64 11.19
N TYR A 304 -2.10 -7.86 11.61
CA TYR A 304 -2.84 -9.08 11.31
C TYR A 304 -3.52 -9.60 12.58
N PRO A 305 -4.74 -10.17 12.52
CA PRO A 305 -5.52 -10.47 13.73
C PRO A 305 -5.00 -11.68 14.53
N TYR A 306 -3.92 -12.34 14.10
CA TYR A 306 -3.51 -13.64 14.58
C TYR A 306 -2.05 -13.72 15.09
N TYR A 307 -1.24 -12.67 14.91
CA TYR A 307 0.17 -12.65 15.26
C TYR A 307 0.66 -11.21 15.46
N PRO A 308 1.53 -10.91 16.44
CA PRO A 308 2.18 -11.79 17.43
C PRO A 308 1.23 -12.38 18.48
N GLU A 309 1.78 -13.16 19.41
CA GLU A 309 0.97 -13.95 20.33
C GLU A 309 0.31 -13.10 21.41
N PHE A 310 0.83 -11.90 21.75
CA PHE A 310 0.15 -10.98 22.65
C PHE A 310 -1.28 -10.65 22.19
N LEU A 311 -1.54 -10.55 20.88
CA LEU A 311 -2.89 -10.36 20.33
C LEU A 311 -3.84 -11.48 20.71
N ASN A 312 -3.34 -12.68 20.99
CA ASN A 312 -4.13 -13.85 21.31
C ASN A 312 -4.09 -14.22 22.80
N LEU A 313 -3.26 -13.54 23.60
CA LEU A 313 -2.97 -13.89 24.99
C LEU A 313 -3.34 -12.79 25.99
N GLU A 314 -3.30 -11.51 25.58
CA GLU A 314 -3.63 -10.38 26.44
C GLU A 314 -5.12 -10.41 26.84
N GLU A 315 -5.40 -10.42 28.15
CA GLU A 315 -6.77 -10.60 28.66
C GLU A 315 -7.67 -9.43 28.25
N GLU A 316 -7.09 -8.23 28.20
CA GLU A 316 -7.80 -7.02 27.78
C GLU A 316 -8.25 -7.13 26.31
N TYR A 317 -7.41 -7.63 25.40
CA TYR A 317 -7.77 -7.86 24.00
C TYR A 317 -8.79 -8.99 23.83
N LEU A 318 -8.66 -10.08 24.58
CA LEU A 318 -9.62 -11.20 24.52
C LEU A 318 -11.02 -10.86 25.04
N THR A 319 -11.14 -9.81 25.86
CA THR A 319 -12.41 -9.39 26.46
C THR A 319 -12.93 -8.07 25.93
N PHE A 320 -12.17 -7.40 25.05
CA PHE A 320 -12.59 -6.17 24.39
C PHE A 320 -13.80 -6.43 23.48
N GLU A 321 -14.83 -5.62 23.64
CA GLU A 321 -16.04 -5.68 22.80
C GLU A 321 -15.90 -4.65 21.66
N ASP A 322 -16.03 -5.12 20.42
CA ASP A 322 -16.08 -4.25 19.25
C ASP A 322 -17.34 -3.35 19.24
N HIS A 323 -17.44 -2.50 18.24
CA HIS A 323 -18.60 -1.62 18.02
C HIS A 323 -19.94 -2.37 17.83
N LEU A 324 -19.93 -3.69 17.60
CA LEU A 324 -21.10 -4.56 17.49
C LEU A 324 -21.41 -5.33 18.80
N GLY A 325 -20.56 -5.23 19.81
CA GLY A 325 -20.66 -5.95 21.07
C GLY A 325 -20.13 -7.40 21.02
N ASN A 326 -19.31 -7.75 20.03
CA ASN A 326 -18.63 -9.05 19.96
C ASN A 326 -17.21 -8.94 20.52
N PRO A 327 -16.69 -9.99 21.19
CA PRO A 327 -15.28 -10.05 21.54
C PRO A 327 -14.38 -9.95 20.29
N SER A 328 -13.40 -9.05 20.33
CA SER A 328 -12.49 -8.79 19.21
C SER A 328 -11.12 -8.37 19.71
N ASN A 329 -10.15 -9.28 19.60
CA ASN A 329 -8.76 -8.99 19.94
C ASN A 329 -8.15 -7.94 19.00
N TYR A 330 -8.57 -7.97 17.73
CA TYR A 330 -8.15 -6.99 16.75
C TYR A 330 -8.63 -5.59 17.11
N ALA A 331 -9.90 -5.43 17.52
CA ALA A 331 -10.42 -4.13 17.97
C ALA A 331 -9.71 -3.66 19.24
N GLY A 332 -9.49 -4.54 20.22
CA GLY A 332 -8.78 -4.20 21.45
C GLY A 332 -7.37 -3.70 21.21
N TYR A 333 -6.62 -4.34 20.31
CA TYR A 333 -5.28 -3.88 19.95
C TYR A 333 -5.32 -2.54 19.19
N LEU A 334 -6.19 -2.40 18.20
CA LEU A 334 -6.31 -1.14 17.46
C LEU A 334 -6.74 0.02 18.36
N HIS A 335 -7.54 -0.24 19.38
CA HIS A 335 -7.92 0.73 20.39
C HIS A 335 -6.71 1.30 21.13
N ASP A 336 -5.84 0.44 21.64
CA ASP A 336 -4.62 0.84 22.34
C ASP A 336 -3.64 1.54 21.40
N LEU A 337 -3.48 1.00 20.19
CA LEU A 337 -2.62 1.60 19.16
C LEU A 337 -3.07 3.02 18.83
N HIS A 338 -4.38 3.25 18.68
CA HIS A 338 -4.91 4.60 18.44
C HIS A 338 -4.66 5.53 19.64
N GLN A 339 -4.83 5.04 20.87
CA GLN A 339 -4.57 5.85 22.08
C GLN A 339 -3.10 6.21 22.27
N ALA A 340 -2.20 5.37 21.79
CA ALA A 340 -0.76 5.58 21.88
C ALA A 340 -0.21 6.54 20.81
N HIS A 341 -1.06 7.11 19.95
CA HIS A 341 -0.64 8.00 18.87
C HIS A 341 -1.26 9.40 18.97
N ASP A 342 -0.40 10.41 18.81
CA ASP A 342 -0.76 11.82 18.65
C ASP A 342 -0.98 12.18 17.17
N ILE A 343 -0.46 11.35 16.25
CA ILE A 343 -0.64 11.47 14.81
C ILE A 343 -1.62 10.42 14.28
N PRO A 344 -2.23 10.62 13.10
CA PRO A 344 -3.18 9.65 12.56
C PRO A 344 -2.52 8.33 12.21
N VAL A 345 -3.22 7.23 12.47
CA VAL A 345 -2.73 5.86 12.25
C VAL A 345 -3.43 5.24 11.05
N MET A 346 -2.67 4.61 10.16
CA MET A 346 -3.15 3.80 9.05
C MET A 346 -2.73 2.35 9.25
N ILE A 347 -3.62 1.43 8.89
CA ILE A 347 -3.24 0.01 8.81
C ILE A 347 -2.72 -0.29 7.41
N GLY A 348 -1.40 -0.28 7.27
CA GLY A 348 -0.69 -0.44 6.00
C GLY A 348 -0.79 -1.85 5.42
N GLU A 349 -1.05 -2.84 6.26
CA GLU A 349 -1.42 -4.19 5.86
C GLU A 349 -2.39 -4.80 6.85
N PHE A 350 -3.46 -5.39 6.33
CA PHE A 350 -4.31 -6.30 7.07
C PHE A 350 -4.88 -7.36 6.12
N GLY A 351 -5.21 -8.53 6.65
CA GLY A 351 -5.81 -9.59 5.86
C GLY A 351 -5.73 -10.95 6.53
N ILE A 352 -6.29 -11.95 5.88
CA ILE A 352 -6.10 -13.35 6.25
C ILE A 352 -6.00 -14.19 4.96
N PRO A 353 -5.30 -15.33 4.97
CA PRO A 353 -5.16 -16.16 3.78
C PRO A 353 -6.30 -17.17 3.62
N SER A 354 -6.80 -17.35 2.39
CA SER A 354 -7.79 -18.36 2.02
C SER A 354 -7.13 -19.72 1.68
N SER A 355 -6.40 -20.29 2.63
CA SER A 355 -5.62 -21.51 2.41
C SER A 355 -6.16 -22.73 3.15
N ARG A 356 -5.79 -23.93 2.68
CA ARG A 356 -6.01 -25.18 3.44
C ARG A 356 -5.02 -25.31 4.60
N GLY A 357 -3.78 -24.87 4.42
CA GLY A 357 -2.79 -24.82 5.49
C GLY A 357 -3.10 -23.72 6.50
N LYS A 358 -2.62 -23.88 7.74
CA LYS A 358 -2.75 -22.89 8.81
C LYS A 358 -1.44 -22.79 9.57
N THR A 359 -1.07 -21.57 9.96
CA THR A 359 0.20 -21.29 10.65
C THR A 359 -0.04 -20.75 12.05
N HIS A 360 -0.92 -19.77 12.23
CA HIS A 360 -1.34 -19.26 13.55
C HIS A 360 -2.84 -19.45 13.80
N ASN A 361 -3.22 -19.55 15.09
CA ASN A 361 -4.61 -19.58 15.51
C ASN A 361 -5.02 -18.18 16.01
N ASN A 362 -6.27 -17.82 15.79
CA ASN A 362 -6.90 -16.68 16.46
C ASN A 362 -8.03 -17.20 17.38
N PRO A 363 -8.20 -16.62 18.58
CA PRO A 363 -9.24 -17.01 19.57
C PRO A 363 -10.68 -17.02 19.04
N PHE A 364 -10.98 -16.18 18.05
CA PHE A 364 -12.31 -15.98 17.47
C PHE A 364 -12.46 -16.57 16.06
N GLY A 365 -11.42 -17.23 15.56
CA GLY A 365 -11.45 -17.97 14.29
C GLY A 365 -10.85 -17.25 13.09
N TRP A 366 -10.35 -16.02 13.24
CA TRP A 366 -9.61 -15.27 12.21
C TRP A 366 -8.17 -15.79 12.04
N ASN A 367 -8.05 -17.09 11.81
CA ASN A 367 -6.78 -17.79 11.77
C ASN A 367 -5.94 -17.36 10.55
N GLN A 368 -4.62 -17.53 10.64
CA GLN A 368 -3.74 -17.43 9.50
C GLN A 368 -3.83 -18.70 8.63
N GLY A 369 -4.95 -18.83 7.93
CA GLY A 369 -5.27 -19.96 7.06
C GLY A 369 -6.24 -20.96 7.69
N PHE A 370 -6.55 -22.03 6.95
CA PHE A 370 -7.70 -22.92 7.17
C PHE A 370 -9.03 -22.17 7.05
N ILE A 371 -9.10 -21.30 6.06
CA ILE A 371 -10.20 -20.38 5.76
C ILE A 371 -10.54 -20.52 4.27
N SER A 372 -11.82 -20.53 3.93
CA SER A 372 -12.27 -20.49 2.53
C SER A 372 -12.22 -19.08 1.95
N GLU A 373 -12.16 -18.95 0.62
CA GLU A 373 -12.20 -17.63 -0.06
C GLU A 373 -13.42 -16.78 0.36
N ALA A 374 -14.58 -17.41 0.58
CA ALA A 374 -15.78 -16.70 1.04
C ALA A 374 -15.64 -16.16 2.48
N GLU A 375 -15.12 -16.98 3.38
CA GLU A 375 -14.84 -16.56 4.77
C GLU A 375 -13.75 -15.48 4.81
N GLN A 376 -12.73 -15.55 3.94
CA GLN A 376 -11.73 -14.49 3.80
C GLN A 376 -12.38 -13.15 3.46
N GLY A 377 -13.26 -13.10 2.46
CA GLY A 377 -13.97 -11.87 2.09
C GLY A 377 -14.81 -11.30 3.24
N GLU A 378 -15.54 -12.16 3.96
CA GLU A 378 -16.33 -11.75 5.14
C GLU A 378 -15.44 -11.19 6.26
N ILE A 379 -14.33 -11.86 6.55
CA ILE A 379 -13.41 -11.45 7.63
C ILE A 379 -12.65 -10.18 7.25
N VAL A 380 -12.11 -10.07 6.03
CA VAL A 380 -11.41 -8.85 5.57
C VAL A 380 -12.36 -7.66 5.59
N SER A 381 -13.61 -7.82 5.16
CA SER A 381 -14.60 -6.73 5.25
C SER A 381 -14.86 -6.32 6.70
N TYR A 382 -14.94 -7.28 7.63
CA TYR A 382 -15.10 -7.00 9.05
C TYR A 382 -13.88 -6.30 9.66
N LEU A 383 -12.65 -6.75 9.32
CA LEU A 383 -11.43 -6.11 9.80
C LEU A 383 -11.37 -4.64 9.36
N TYR A 384 -11.74 -4.35 8.10
CA TYR A 384 -11.80 -2.96 7.61
C TYR A 384 -12.83 -2.12 8.38
N ASP A 385 -13.99 -2.69 8.70
CA ASP A 385 -15.03 -2.02 9.51
C ASP A 385 -14.50 -1.67 10.90
N VAL A 386 -13.79 -2.60 11.56
CA VAL A 386 -13.12 -2.36 12.85
C VAL A 386 -12.06 -1.26 12.74
N ILE A 387 -11.24 -1.26 11.68
CA ILE A 387 -10.24 -0.20 11.44
C ILE A 387 -10.91 1.19 11.41
N MET A 388 -12.03 1.30 10.71
CA MET A 388 -12.75 2.58 10.61
C MET A 388 -13.42 2.99 11.92
N GLU A 389 -14.00 2.05 12.67
CA GLU A 389 -14.69 2.31 13.94
C GLU A 389 -13.72 2.64 15.09
N GLU A 390 -12.49 2.11 15.06
CA GLU A 390 -11.41 2.52 15.98
C GLU A 390 -10.74 3.85 15.59
N GLY A 391 -11.23 4.54 14.55
CA GLY A 391 -10.83 5.91 14.24
C GLY A 391 -9.53 6.05 13.45
N MET A 392 -9.08 4.98 12.78
CA MET A 392 -7.91 4.98 11.92
C MET A 392 -8.16 5.75 10.60
N LEU A 393 -7.10 6.13 9.90
CA LEU A 393 -7.15 6.73 8.55
C LEU A 393 -7.80 5.81 7.50
N GLY A 394 -7.84 4.51 7.79
CA GLY A 394 -8.24 3.45 6.88
C GLY A 394 -7.15 2.39 6.76
N GLY A 395 -7.22 1.58 5.71
CA GLY A 395 -6.30 0.47 5.56
C GLY A 395 -6.12 -0.05 4.14
N LEU A 396 -5.07 -0.85 3.99
CA LEU A 396 -4.68 -1.49 2.75
C LEU A 396 -4.71 -3.00 2.92
N VAL A 397 -5.57 -3.69 2.17
CA VAL A 397 -5.63 -5.15 2.21
C VAL A 397 -4.32 -5.73 1.70
N PHE A 398 -3.73 -6.66 2.46
CA PHE A 398 -2.65 -7.51 1.98
C PHE A 398 -3.29 -8.80 1.41
N THR A 399 -3.39 -8.97 0.09
CA THR A 399 -2.86 -8.12 -0.99
C THR A 399 -3.75 -8.21 -2.25
N TRP A 400 -3.45 -7.47 -3.32
CA TRP A 400 -4.23 -7.53 -4.56
C TRP A 400 -4.21 -8.94 -5.17
N GLN A 401 -3.03 -9.54 -5.35
CA GLN A 401 -2.87 -10.83 -6.05
C GLN A 401 -2.14 -11.90 -5.23
N ASP A 402 -2.48 -13.16 -5.44
CA ASP A 402 -1.77 -14.29 -4.84
C ASP A 402 -0.29 -14.34 -5.25
N GLU A 403 0.60 -14.56 -4.27
CA GLU A 403 2.05 -14.54 -4.46
C GLU A 403 2.69 -15.91 -4.21
N TRP A 404 2.82 -16.72 -5.26
CA TRP A 404 3.27 -18.12 -5.13
C TRP A 404 4.73 -18.30 -4.69
N PHE A 405 5.56 -17.26 -4.80
CA PHE A 405 6.94 -17.33 -4.34
C PHE A 405 7.06 -17.35 -2.81
N LYS A 406 6.02 -16.91 -2.10
CA LYS A 406 6.02 -16.85 -0.63
C LYS A 406 6.10 -18.24 0.00
N ARG A 407 6.62 -18.27 1.23
CA ARG A 407 6.88 -19.46 2.05
C ARG A 407 6.37 -19.24 3.47
N THR A 408 6.05 -20.32 4.16
CA THR A 408 5.80 -20.31 5.61
C THR A 408 6.72 -21.27 6.34
N TRP A 409 7.04 -20.98 7.61
CA TRP A 409 7.99 -21.71 8.43
C TRP A 409 7.64 -23.20 8.59
N ASN A 410 6.34 -23.55 8.61
CA ASN A 410 5.90 -24.93 8.82
C ASN A 410 5.89 -25.78 7.54
N THR A 411 6.11 -25.18 6.36
CA THR A 411 6.21 -25.90 5.07
C THR A 411 7.54 -25.75 4.35
N MET A 412 8.37 -24.76 4.70
CA MET A 412 9.56 -24.40 3.92
C MET A 412 10.61 -25.51 3.82
N ASP A 413 10.67 -26.44 4.79
CA ASP A 413 11.55 -27.62 4.73
C ASP A 413 11.16 -28.63 3.62
N TYR A 414 9.95 -28.49 3.06
CA TYR A 414 9.40 -29.39 2.05
C TYR A 414 9.27 -28.74 0.67
N ASP A 415 9.67 -27.48 0.51
CA ASP A 415 9.68 -26.78 -0.77
C ASP A 415 11.09 -26.68 -1.38
N ASN A 416 11.14 -26.35 -2.67
CA ASN A 416 12.39 -25.96 -3.32
C ASN A 416 12.37 -24.43 -3.48
N PRO A 417 13.26 -23.69 -2.79
CA PRO A 417 13.31 -22.24 -2.85
C PRO A 417 13.36 -21.68 -4.28
N ASP A 418 14.13 -22.33 -5.16
CA ASP A 418 14.35 -21.89 -6.55
C ASP A 418 13.15 -22.19 -7.47
N ARG A 419 12.11 -22.85 -6.95
CA ARG A 419 10.97 -23.32 -7.74
C ARG A 419 9.60 -22.88 -7.21
N ARG A 420 9.55 -22.12 -6.10
CA ARG A 420 8.28 -21.71 -5.46
C ARG A 420 7.30 -21.02 -6.41
N PRO A 421 7.72 -20.06 -7.26
CA PRO A 421 6.78 -19.36 -8.14
C PRO A 421 6.08 -20.27 -9.15
N PHE A 422 6.63 -21.44 -9.49
CA PHE A 422 6.07 -22.31 -10.52
C PHE A 422 4.98 -23.25 -10.01
N TRP A 423 4.73 -23.29 -8.69
CA TRP A 423 3.72 -24.17 -8.12
C TRP A 423 3.07 -23.61 -6.86
N SER A 424 1.78 -23.28 -6.95
CA SER A 424 0.94 -22.96 -5.77
C SER A 424 0.85 -24.11 -4.77
N ASN A 425 1.46 -23.96 -3.60
CA ASN A 425 1.33 -24.90 -2.50
C ASN A 425 0.08 -24.58 -1.66
N ALA A 426 -0.97 -25.38 -1.82
CA ALA A 426 -2.21 -25.23 -1.04
C ALA A 426 -2.03 -25.41 0.49
N GLN A 427 -0.89 -25.92 0.96
CA GLN A 427 -0.56 -26.00 2.40
C GLN A 427 0.18 -24.77 2.93
N THR A 428 0.68 -23.90 2.05
CA THR A 428 1.43 -22.70 2.44
C THR A 428 0.46 -21.53 2.42
N ASN A 429 0.04 -21.07 3.60
CA ASN A 429 -0.93 -19.98 3.73
C ASN A 429 -0.45 -18.67 3.08
N GLU A 430 0.85 -18.39 3.13
CA GLU A 430 1.45 -17.15 2.59
C GLU A 430 1.25 -16.94 1.09
N GLN A 431 0.85 -17.97 0.34
CA GLN A 431 0.61 -17.84 -1.10
C GLN A 431 -0.83 -17.44 -1.46
N HIS A 432 -1.75 -17.38 -0.48
CA HIS A 432 -3.20 -17.28 -0.71
C HIS A 432 -3.83 -16.07 0.00
N PHE A 433 -3.12 -14.93 0.05
CA PHE A 433 -3.63 -13.67 0.60
C PHE A 433 -4.34 -12.79 -0.43
N GLY A 434 -4.19 -13.09 -1.73
CA GLY A 434 -4.66 -12.23 -2.80
C GLY A 434 -6.19 -12.17 -2.87
N LEU A 435 -6.73 -10.96 -3.08
CA LEU A 435 -8.13 -10.80 -3.53
C LEU A 435 -8.34 -11.38 -4.94
N LEU A 436 -7.28 -11.37 -5.74
CA LEU A 436 -7.15 -12.01 -7.03
C LEU A 436 -6.41 -13.34 -6.86
N SER A 437 -7.16 -14.44 -6.94
CA SER A 437 -6.61 -15.79 -6.79
C SER A 437 -6.19 -16.40 -8.12
N PHE A 438 -5.12 -17.21 -8.08
CA PHE A 438 -4.65 -18.00 -9.22
C PHE A 438 -4.90 -19.49 -8.95
N ASP A 439 -6.16 -19.92 -9.11
CA ASP A 439 -6.57 -21.27 -8.71
C ASP A 439 -6.25 -22.32 -9.80
N ARG A 440 -5.60 -23.41 -9.38
CA ARG A 440 -5.28 -24.58 -10.20
C ARG A 440 -6.21 -25.77 -9.97
N HIS A 441 -7.07 -25.70 -8.96
CA HIS A 441 -7.92 -26.77 -8.49
C HIS A 441 -9.39 -26.64 -8.94
N LYS A 442 -9.74 -25.60 -9.72
CA LYS A 442 -11.07 -25.52 -10.39
C LYS A 442 -11.32 -26.66 -11.36
N VAL A 443 -10.25 -27.29 -11.85
CA VAL A 443 -10.31 -28.58 -12.54
C VAL A 443 -10.13 -29.70 -11.51
N ARG A 444 -11.14 -30.57 -11.41
CA ARG A 444 -11.11 -31.70 -10.47
C ARG A 444 -10.13 -32.77 -10.96
N ILE A 445 -9.32 -33.31 -10.05
CA ILE A 445 -8.52 -34.51 -10.33
C ILE A 445 -9.43 -35.74 -10.15
N ASN A 446 -10.43 -35.89 -11.03
CA ASN A 446 -11.43 -36.97 -11.06
C ASN A 446 -11.20 -37.99 -12.20
N GLY A 447 -10.23 -37.72 -13.09
CA GLY A 447 -9.99 -38.52 -14.30
C GLY A 447 -10.88 -38.16 -15.48
N GLU A 448 -11.61 -37.04 -15.39
CA GLU A 448 -12.36 -36.42 -16.48
C GLU A 448 -11.57 -35.20 -16.97
N ASP A 449 -11.59 -34.96 -18.29
CA ASP A 449 -10.95 -33.77 -18.87
C ASP A 449 -11.93 -32.60 -18.78
N ASP A 450 -11.96 -31.98 -17.60
CA ASP A 450 -12.82 -30.83 -17.28
C ASP A 450 -12.15 -29.48 -17.64
N TRP A 451 -11.07 -29.51 -18.45
CA TRP A 451 -10.37 -28.31 -18.92
C TRP A 451 -11.18 -27.56 -19.99
N GLU A 452 -12.22 -26.84 -19.57
CA GLU A 452 -12.89 -25.83 -20.40
C GLU A 452 -12.55 -24.42 -19.87
N GLY A 453 -11.59 -23.73 -20.52
CA GLY A 453 -11.33 -22.29 -20.27
C GLY A 453 -10.38 -21.95 -19.12
N GLY A 454 -9.13 -22.45 -19.16
CA GLY A 454 -8.03 -21.93 -18.34
C GLY A 454 -7.27 -20.79 -19.04
N SER A 455 -6.78 -19.83 -18.26
CA SER A 455 -5.89 -18.77 -18.74
C SER A 455 -4.44 -19.20 -18.59
N VAL A 456 -3.61 -18.87 -19.58
CA VAL A 456 -2.15 -18.98 -19.45
C VAL A 456 -1.71 -17.83 -18.56
N VAL A 457 -1.18 -18.14 -17.37
CA VAL A 457 -0.68 -17.14 -16.42
C VAL A 457 0.85 -17.01 -16.45
N ALA A 458 1.54 -18.04 -16.96
CA ALA A 458 2.96 -17.97 -17.29
C ALA A 458 3.35 -19.00 -18.36
N GLU A 459 4.39 -18.71 -19.13
CA GLU A 459 5.05 -19.63 -20.07
C GLU A 459 6.57 -19.52 -19.89
N GLN A 460 7.24 -20.65 -19.62
CA GLN A 460 8.69 -20.69 -19.45
C GLN A 460 9.28 -21.96 -20.08
N GLU A 461 10.27 -21.80 -20.95
CA GLU A 461 10.97 -22.92 -21.63
C GLU A 461 10.07 -23.96 -22.33
N GLY A 462 8.86 -23.55 -22.73
CA GLY A 462 7.86 -24.44 -23.36
C GLY A 462 6.95 -25.17 -22.37
N GLU A 463 7.08 -24.93 -21.07
CA GLU A 463 6.09 -25.29 -20.05
C GLU A 463 5.10 -24.14 -19.86
N VAL A 464 3.80 -24.46 -19.80
CA VAL A 464 2.72 -23.49 -19.64
C VAL A 464 2.08 -23.69 -18.28
N ILE A 465 2.01 -22.62 -17.48
CA ILE A 465 1.22 -22.60 -16.25
C ILE A 465 -0.19 -22.14 -16.61
N LEU A 466 -1.15 -23.05 -16.45
CA LEU A 466 -2.57 -22.79 -16.64
C LEU A 466 -3.25 -22.62 -15.27
N CYS A 467 -3.98 -21.52 -15.11
CA CYS A 467 -4.80 -21.24 -13.94
C CYS A 467 -6.12 -20.59 -14.35
N GLN A 468 -7.11 -20.64 -13.46
CA GLN A 468 -8.23 -19.71 -13.54
C GLN A 468 -7.92 -18.54 -12.61
N GLU A 469 -7.68 -17.39 -13.22
CA GLU A 469 -7.61 -16.14 -12.51
C GLU A 469 -9.03 -15.74 -12.10
N THR A 470 -9.27 -15.62 -10.80
CA THR A 470 -10.59 -15.30 -10.28
C THR A 470 -10.53 -14.22 -9.22
N ARG A 471 -11.50 -13.32 -9.33
CA ARG A 471 -11.72 -12.21 -8.42
C ARG A 471 -13.05 -12.43 -7.72
N HIS A 472 -13.09 -12.09 -6.44
CA HIS A 472 -14.33 -11.96 -5.69
C HIS A 472 -14.62 -10.47 -5.49
N VAL A 473 -15.88 -10.08 -5.67
CA VAL A 473 -16.38 -8.69 -5.56
C VAL A 473 -17.16 -8.55 -4.28
#